data_AF-A0A368JU70-F1
#
_entry.id   AF-A0A368JU70-F1
#
_cell.length_a   1.000
_cell.length_b   1.000
_cell.length_c   1.000
_cell.angle_alpha   90.00
_cell.angle_beta   90.00
_cell.angle_gamma   90.00
#
_symmetry.space_group_name_H-M   'P 1'
#
loop_
_entity.id
_entity.type
_entity.pdbx_description
1 polymer ?
#
loop_
_entity_poly.entity_id
_entity_poly.type
_entity_poly.pdbx_seq_one_letter_code
_entity_poly.pdbx_strand_id
1 'polypeptide(L)'
;MATLDTISVGPEKEIILLDFNYDTDSILEINERLGPFSSDITFKYSNVRDPLSEFWNKTEIACVAGCCGINAFVLWPEEIVEVVKYLDIEVLVSQLERVKEQALVSDAQIISYRRLNYNFARRSFLELMDYLITEIKQWA
;
A
#
# COMPACT_ATOMS: atom_id res chain seq x y z
N MET A 1 12.26 23.79 -11.92
CA MET A 1 11.68 22.45 -12.16
C MET A 1 11.17 21.99 -10.81
N ALA A 2 9.88 21.65 -10.70
CA ALA A 2 9.37 21.09 -9.45
C ALA A 2 10.06 19.74 -9.23
N THR A 3 10.62 19.53 -8.05
CA THR A 3 11.11 18.23 -7.61
C THR A 3 9.88 17.35 -7.42
N LEU A 4 9.81 16.22 -8.12
CA LEU A 4 8.79 15.22 -7.86
C LEU A 4 9.12 14.55 -6.53
N ASP A 5 8.11 14.33 -5.71
CA ASP A 5 8.26 13.57 -4.47
C ASP A 5 8.56 12.10 -4.80
N THR A 6 9.28 11.41 -3.92
CA THR A 6 9.65 10.01 -4.12
C THR A 6 9.46 9.19 -2.85
N ILE A 7 9.23 7.88 -3.02
CA ILE A 7 9.29 6.89 -1.94
C ILE A 7 10.62 6.15 -2.05
N SER A 8 11.43 6.18 -1.00
CA SER A 8 12.62 5.34 -0.94
C SER A 8 12.25 3.88 -0.69
N VAL A 9 12.65 3.01 -1.61
CA VAL A 9 12.42 1.56 -1.56
C VAL A 9 13.75 0.78 -1.57
N GLY A 10 14.83 1.45 -1.20
CA GLY A 10 16.17 0.93 -1.04
C GLY A 10 17.22 2.04 -1.10
N PRO A 11 18.51 1.71 -0.92
CA PRO A 11 19.62 2.68 -0.90
C PRO A 11 19.78 3.49 -2.19
N GLU A 12 19.40 2.92 -3.34
CA GLU A 12 19.52 3.53 -4.67
C GLU A 12 18.24 3.35 -5.51
N LYS A 13 17.12 2.97 -4.88
CA LYS A 13 15.86 2.67 -5.57
C LYS A 13 14.75 3.53 -4.98
N GLU A 14 14.05 4.23 -5.86
CA GLU A 14 12.97 5.12 -5.50
C GLU A 14 11.77 4.91 -6.43
N ILE A 15 10.56 5.11 -5.90
CA ILE A 15 9.34 5.19 -6.68
C ILE A 15 8.97 6.66 -6.82
N ILE A 16 8.76 7.12 -8.05
CA ILE A 16 8.40 8.51 -8.33
C ILE A 16 6.90 8.71 -8.09
N LEU A 17 6.56 9.68 -7.25
CA LEU A 17 5.19 10.11 -7.01
C LEU A 17 4.81 11.14 -8.06
N LEU A 18 4.06 10.70 -9.07
CA LEU A 18 3.61 11.55 -10.16
C LEU A 18 2.53 12.51 -9.68
N ASP A 19 2.55 13.73 -10.21
CA ASP A 19 1.51 14.72 -10.00
C ASP A 19 0.18 14.32 -10.66
N PHE A 20 -0.90 14.94 -10.17
CA PHE A 20 -2.27 14.80 -10.65
C PHE A 20 -3.06 16.07 -10.31
N ASN A 21 -4.24 16.25 -10.91
CA ASN A 21 -5.04 17.46 -10.75
C ASN A 21 -6.36 17.19 -10.01
N TYR A 22 -6.44 17.60 -8.75
CA TYR A 22 -7.64 17.45 -7.90
C TYR A 22 -8.92 18.05 -8.49
N ASP A 23 -8.83 19.05 -9.37
CA ASP A 23 -10.01 19.71 -9.93
C ASP A 23 -10.63 18.92 -11.09
N THR A 24 -9.84 18.09 -11.78
CA THR A 24 -10.27 17.40 -13.01
C THR A 24 -10.25 15.89 -12.90
N ASP A 25 -9.42 15.37 -12.02
CA ASP A 25 -9.13 13.94 -11.92
C ASP A 25 -10.07 13.27 -10.93
N SER A 26 -10.66 12.14 -11.33
CA SER A 26 -11.52 11.35 -10.47
C SER A 26 -10.71 10.58 -9.42
N ILE A 27 -11.29 10.47 -8.22
CA ILE A 27 -10.68 9.81 -7.06
C ILE A 27 -11.36 8.47 -6.80
N LEU A 28 -10.55 7.41 -6.66
CA LEU A 28 -10.96 6.16 -6.05
C LEU A 28 -10.46 6.12 -4.60
N GLU A 29 -11.37 5.98 -3.65
CA GLU A 29 -11.01 5.71 -2.26
C GLU A 29 -10.91 4.20 -2.02
N ILE A 30 -9.74 3.73 -1.60
CA ILE A 30 -9.54 2.33 -1.19
C ILE A 30 -9.42 2.28 0.33
N ASN A 31 -10.31 1.51 0.96
CA ASN A 31 -10.34 1.28 2.40
C ASN A 31 -9.96 -0.17 2.74
N GLU A 32 -8.76 -0.36 3.27
CA GLU A 32 -8.19 -1.68 3.60
C GLU A 32 -8.88 -2.43 4.72
N ARG A 33 -9.71 -1.75 5.52
CA ARG A 33 -10.55 -2.38 6.55
C ARG A 33 -11.48 -3.46 5.99
N LEU A 34 -11.62 -3.48 4.68
CA LEU A 34 -12.29 -4.51 3.92
C LEU A 34 -11.27 -5.59 3.57
N GLY A 35 -10.87 -6.38 4.59
CA GLY A 35 -10.12 -7.61 4.39
C GLY A 35 -10.84 -8.59 3.43
N PRO A 36 -10.44 -9.86 3.34
CA PRO A 36 -10.91 -10.78 2.30
C PRO A 36 -12.44 -11.00 2.18
N PHE A 37 -13.24 -10.44 3.11
CA PHE A 37 -14.68 -10.58 3.26
C PHE A 37 -15.43 -9.24 3.26
N SER A 38 -14.94 -8.25 2.53
CA SER A 38 -15.45 -6.87 2.38
C SER A 38 -16.98 -6.65 2.42
N SER A 39 -17.82 -7.60 2.01
CA SER A 39 -19.29 -7.48 2.09
C SER A 39 -19.92 -7.99 3.39
N ASP A 40 -19.15 -8.61 4.28
CA ASP A 40 -19.67 -9.41 5.40
C ASP A 40 -19.37 -8.74 6.75
N ILE A 41 -20.38 -8.04 7.28
CA ILE A 41 -20.37 -7.33 8.58
C ILE A 41 -19.94 -8.26 9.75
N THR A 42 -20.07 -9.57 9.56
CA THR A 42 -19.73 -10.64 10.51
C THR A 42 -18.23 -10.71 10.83
N PHE A 43 -17.35 -10.22 9.95
CA PHE A 43 -15.89 -10.25 10.15
C PHE A 43 -15.34 -9.17 11.09
N LYS A 44 -16.14 -8.16 11.45
CA LYS A 44 -15.71 -7.05 12.30
C LYS A 44 -15.30 -7.49 13.73
N TYR A 45 -15.61 -8.74 14.10
CA TYR A 45 -15.37 -9.31 15.43
C TYR A 45 -14.67 -10.67 15.42
N SER A 46 -14.22 -11.17 14.27
CA SER A 46 -13.41 -12.39 14.22
C SER A 46 -11.95 -12.00 14.51
N ASN A 47 -11.26 -12.78 15.37
CA ASN A 47 -9.82 -12.66 15.62
C ASN A 47 -8.99 -13.14 14.41
N VAL A 48 -9.47 -12.86 13.19
CA VAL A 48 -8.80 -13.24 11.97
C VAL A 48 -7.61 -12.29 11.81
N ARG A 49 -6.42 -12.86 11.87
CA ARG A 49 -5.19 -12.14 11.54
C ARG A 49 -5.37 -11.50 10.17
N ASP A 50 -4.99 -10.25 10.07
CA ASP A 50 -5.02 -9.46 8.84
C ASP A 50 -3.56 -9.15 8.46
N PRO A 51 -2.90 -10.03 7.66
CA PRO A 51 -1.50 -9.88 7.32
C PRO A 51 -1.17 -8.54 6.68
N LEU A 52 -2.05 -7.98 5.84
CA LEU A 52 -1.85 -6.65 5.25
C LEU A 52 -1.85 -5.55 6.31
N SER A 53 -2.81 -5.57 7.25
CA SER A 53 -2.80 -4.61 8.35
C SER A 53 -1.56 -4.76 9.24
N GLU A 54 -1.17 -6.00 9.57
CA GLU A 54 0.04 -6.27 10.35
C GLU A 54 1.32 -5.82 9.62
N PHE A 55 1.39 -6.03 8.30
CA PHE A 55 2.48 -5.57 7.45
C PHE A 55 2.66 -4.05 7.53
N TRP A 56 1.58 -3.28 7.35
CA TRP A 56 1.64 -1.83 7.45
C TRP A 56 2.02 -1.37 8.86
N ASN A 57 1.48 -2.00 9.90
CA ASN A 57 1.81 -1.63 11.27
C ASN A 57 3.29 -1.87 11.60
N LYS A 58 3.90 -2.90 11.02
CA LYS A 58 5.31 -3.23 11.26
C LYS A 58 6.28 -2.43 10.39
N THR A 59 5.84 -1.95 9.22
CA THR A 59 6.66 -1.10 8.33
C THR A 59 6.55 0.39 8.66
N GLU A 60 5.53 0.83 9.40
CA GLU A 60 5.38 2.18 9.95
C GLU A 60 6.35 2.42 11.11
N ILE A 61 7.60 2.78 10.80
CA ILE A 61 8.67 2.93 11.81
C ILE A 61 9.32 4.31 11.83
N ALA A 62 9.18 5.11 10.76
CA ALA A 62 9.85 6.42 10.67
C ALA A 62 9.07 7.52 11.41
N CYS A 63 7.75 7.43 11.40
CA CYS A 63 6.80 8.41 11.93
C CYS A 63 5.43 7.75 12.07
N VAL A 64 4.40 8.50 12.46
CA VAL A 64 3.00 8.05 12.32
C VAL A 64 2.44 8.44 10.95
N ALA A 65 1.75 7.53 10.27
CA ALA A 65 1.16 7.75 8.95
C ALA A 65 0.15 8.91 8.95
N GLY A 66 -0.53 9.14 10.08
CA GLY A 66 -1.41 10.29 10.25
C GLY A 66 -0.71 11.65 10.11
N CYS A 67 0.61 11.70 10.32
CA CYS A 67 1.42 12.92 10.18
C CYS A 67 2.28 12.91 8.91
N CYS A 68 2.95 11.78 8.63
CA CYS A 68 3.94 11.68 7.57
C CYS A 68 3.45 10.93 6.32
N GLY A 69 2.21 10.43 6.33
CA GLY A 69 1.63 9.68 5.22
C GLY A 69 2.48 8.47 4.84
N ILE A 70 2.68 8.27 3.54
CA ILE A 70 3.51 7.22 2.97
C ILE A 70 4.97 7.29 3.43
N ASN A 71 5.46 8.47 3.79
CA ASN A 71 6.83 8.64 4.28
C ASN A 71 7.03 8.14 5.72
N ALA A 72 5.97 7.69 6.39
CA ALA A 72 6.07 7.01 7.69
C ALA A 72 6.59 5.58 7.58
N PHE A 73 6.53 4.98 6.38
CA PHE A 73 6.81 3.58 6.15
C PHE A 73 8.22 3.38 5.58
N VAL A 74 8.92 2.37 6.10
CA VAL A 74 10.18 1.90 5.51
C VAL A 74 9.87 0.66 4.69
N LEU A 75 10.03 0.79 3.37
CA LEU A 75 9.70 -0.21 2.38
C LEU A 75 10.95 -0.68 1.65
N TRP A 76 12.03 -0.87 2.38
CA TRP A 76 13.27 -1.43 1.84
C TRP A 76 13.21 -2.96 1.90
N PRO A 77 13.93 -3.68 1.01
CA PRO A 77 13.85 -5.14 0.97
C PRO A 77 14.18 -5.80 2.31
N GLU A 78 15.20 -5.32 3.03
CA GLU A 78 15.62 -5.87 4.32
C GLU A 78 14.53 -5.75 5.38
N GLU A 79 13.90 -4.57 5.50
CA GLU A 79 12.78 -4.35 6.41
C GLU A 79 11.54 -5.15 6.00
N ILE A 80 11.21 -5.22 4.71
CA ILE A 80 10.11 -6.05 4.21
C ILE A 80 10.31 -7.50 4.64
N VAL A 81 11.52 -8.03 4.50
CA VAL A 81 11.88 -9.41 4.89
C VAL A 81 11.70 -9.65 6.39
N GLU A 82 12.17 -8.74 7.23
CA GLU A 82 12.00 -8.86 8.68
C GLU A 82 10.52 -8.86 9.08
N VAL A 83 9.68 -8.11 8.37
CA VAL A 83 8.25 -8.05 8.62
C VAL A 83 7.54 -9.33 8.18
N VAL A 84 7.77 -9.81 6.96
CA VAL A 84 7.01 -10.92 6.39
C VAL A 84 7.33 -12.29 6.99
N LYS A 85 8.49 -12.46 7.64
CA LYS A 85 8.86 -13.70 8.37
C LYS A 85 7.82 -14.17 9.40
N TYR A 86 6.97 -13.27 9.87
CA TYR A 86 5.96 -13.55 10.88
C TYR A 86 4.52 -13.56 10.35
N LEU A 87 4.35 -13.36 9.04
CA LEU A 87 3.07 -13.21 8.37
C LEU A 87 2.79 -14.42 7.46
N ASP A 88 1.52 -14.62 7.16
CA ASP A 88 1.11 -15.52 6.10
C ASP A 88 1.33 -14.81 4.75
N ILE A 89 2.39 -15.20 4.05
CA ILE A 89 2.84 -14.54 2.82
C ILE A 89 1.81 -14.72 1.69
N GLU A 90 1.19 -15.89 1.55
CA GLU A 90 0.19 -16.15 0.52
C GLU A 90 -1.04 -15.25 0.73
N VAL A 91 -1.50 -15.12 1.98
CA VAL A 91 -2.63 -14.24 2.32
C VAL A 91 -2.27 -12.77 2.12
N LEU A 92 -1.08 -12.34 2.55
CA LEU A 92 -0.60 -10.97 2.36
C LEU A 92 -0.54 -10.58 0.88
N VAL A 93 0.06 -11.44 0.05
CA VAL A 93 0.15 -11.25 -1.39
C VAL A 93 -1.25 -11.18 -2.01
N SER A 94 -2.16 -12.09 -1.65
CA SER A 94 -3.54 -12.05 -2.14
C SER A 94 -4.26 -10.76 -1.76
N GLN A 95 -4.03 -10.23 -0.56
CA GLN A 95 -4.59 -8.95 -0.13
C GLN A 95 -4.03 -7.77 -0.94
N LEU A 96 -2.72 -7.73 -1.17
CA LEU A 96 -2.09 -6.71 -2.02
C LEU A 96 -2.57 -6.77 -3.48
N GLU A 97 -2.71 -7.97 -4.04
CA GLU A 97 -3.24 -8.18 -5.39
C GLU A 97 -4.69 -7.67 -5.51
N ARG A 98 -5.52 -7.84 -4.48
CA ARG A 98 -6.90 -7.27 -4.47
C ARG A 98 -6.91 -5.76 -4.39
N VAL A 99 -5.99 -5.15 -3.64
CA VAL A 99 -5.83 -3.69 -3.60
C VAL A 99 -5.38 -3.17 -4.96
N LYS A 100 -4.42 -3.83 -5.59
CA LYS A 100 -3.97 -3.53 -6.95
C LYS A 100 -5.12 -3.66 -7.96
N GLU A 101 -5.91 -4.72 -7.88
CA GLU A 101 -7.03 -4.98 -8.78
C GLU A 101 -8.09 -3.88 -8.69
N GLN A 102 -8.42 -3.39 -7.49
CA GLN A 102 -9.33 -2.25 -7.32
C GLN A 102 -8.85 -1.00 -8.08
N ALA A 103 -7.54 -0.73 -8.06
CA ALA A 103 -6.95 0.36 -8.83
C ALA A 103 -6.92 0.06 -10.34
N LEU A 104 -6.71 -1.20 -10.76
CA LEU A 104 -6.68 -1.59 -12.17
C LEU A 104 -8.05 -1.46 -12.85
N VAL A 105 -9.12 -1.91 -12.21
CA VAL A 105 -10.48 -1.89 -12.80
C VAL A 105 -11.15 -0.52 -12.76
N SER A 106 -10.57 0.43 -12.02
CA SER A 106 -11.07 1.80 -11.95
C SER A 106 -10.42 2.69 -13.00
N ASP A 107 -11.22 3.57 -13.60
CA ASP A 107 -10.77 4.65 -14.48
C ASP A 107 -10.31 5.90 -13.70
N ALA A 108 -10.32 5.84 -12.36
CA ALA A 108 -9.85 6.93 -11.51
C ALA A 108 -8.37 7.25 -11.76
N GLN A 109 -8.05 8.54 -11.84
CA GLN A 109 -6.66 8.98 -12.01
C GLN A 109 -5.94 9.14 -10.67
N ILE A 110 -6.71 9.36 -9.58
CA ILE A 110 -6.20 9.48 -8.22
C ILE A 110 -6.66 8.28 -7.40
N ILE A 111 -5.72 7.66 -6.68
CA ILE A 111 -5.99 6.62 -5.70
C ILE A 111 -5.75 7.19 -4.31
N SER A 112 -6.82 7.34 -3.54
CA SER A 112 -6.72 7.72 -2.13
C SER A 112 -6.65 6.46 -1.29
N TYR A 113 -5.52 6.24 -0.62
CA TYR A 113 -5.30 5.04 0.17
C TYR A 113 -5.14 5.39 1.63
N ARG A 114 -6.21 5.12 2.40
CA ARG A 114 -6.40 5.69 3.73
C ARG A 114 -5.29 5.32 4.73
N ARG A 115 -4.77 4.09 4.69
CA ARG A 115 -3.74 3.63 5.64
C ARG A 115 -2.42 4.36 5.45
N LEU A 116 -2.08 4.67 4.21
CA LEU A 116 -0.88 5.41 3.84
C LEU A 116 -1.12 6.92 3.93
N ASN A 117 -2.36 7.36 4.20
CA ASN A 117 -2.76 8.76 4.31
C ASN A 117 -2.16 9.60 3.18
N TYR A 118 -2.32 9.10 1.95
CA TYR A 118 -1.73 9.69 0.76
C TYR A 118 -2.63 9.47 -0.45
N ASN A 119 -2.60 10.45 -1.35
CA ASN A 119 -3.27 10.42 -2.65
C ASN A 119 -2.20 10.21 -3.71
N PHE A 120 -2.34 9.15 -4.49
CA PHE A 120 -1.40 8.78 -5.53
C PHE A 120 -1.99 9.05 -6.90
N ALA A 121 -1.17 9.47 -7.85
CA ALA A 121 -1.48 9.17 -9.25
C ALA A 121 -1.61 7.65 -9.40
N ARG A 122 -2.63 7.19 -10.11
CA ARG A 122 -2.91 5.75 -10.30
C ARG A 122 -1.69 4.96 -10.74
N ARG A 123 -0.86 5.54 -11.61
CA ARG A 123 0.37 4.91 -12.07
C ARG A 123 1.39 4.70 -10.95
N SER A 124 1.65 5.71 -10.12
CA SER A 124 2.57 5.58 -8.97
C SER A 124 2.05 4.59 -7.94
N PHE A 125 0.73 4.53 -7.73
CA PHE A 125 0.12 3.54 -6.84
C PHE A 125 0.32 2.11 -7.34
N LEU A 126 0.06 1.87 -8.64
CA LEU A 126 0.25 0.55 -9.25
C LEU A 126 1.72 0.12 -9.21
N GLU A 127 2.66 1.04 -9.43
CA GLU A 127 4.09 0.78 -9.30
C GLU A 127 4.48 0.38 -7.87
N LEU A 128 3.94 1.05 -6.86
CA LEU A 128 4.12 0.66 -5.45
C LEU A 128 3.56 -0.73 -5.16
N MET A 129 2.37 -1.05 -5.65
CA MET A 129 1.78 -2.37 -5.46
C MET A 129 2.60 -3.47 -6.15
N ASP A 130 3.06 -3.22 -7.38
CA ASP A 130 3.93 -4.15 -8.12
C ASP A 130 5.24 -4.40 -7.39
N TYR A 131 5.89 -3.34 -6.91
CA TYR A 131 7.08 -3.44 -6.09
C TYR A 131 6.85 -4.34 -4.87
N LEU A 132 5.84 -4.05 -4.05
CA LEU A 132 5.57 -4.80 -2.83
C LEU A 132 5.27 -6.27 -3.11
N ILE A 133 4.42 -6.56 -4.11
CA ILE A 133 4.08 -7.93 -4.49
C ILE A 133 5.33 -8.68 -4.95
N THR A 134 6.18 -8.06 -5.77
CA THR A 134 7.42 -8.67 -6.25
C THR A 134 8.41 -8.92 -5.13
N GLU A 135 8.63 -7.98 -4.21
CA GLU A 135 9.56 -8.17 -3.10
C GLU A 135 9.07 -9.25 -2.13
N ILE A 136 7.77 -9.28 -1.82
CA ILE A 136 7.20 -10.24 -0.87
C ILE A 136 7.16 -11.66 -1.45
N LYS A 137 6.81 -11.82 -2.74
CA LYS A 137 6.73 -13.15 -3.40
C LYS A 137 8.06 -13.89 -3.45
N GLN A 138 9.19 -13.19 -3.35
CA GLN A 138 10.51 -13.83 -3.31
C GLN A 138 10.73 -14.69 -2.05
N TRP A 139 9.87 -14.54 -1.04
CA TRP A 139 9.98 -15.22 0.26
C TRP A 139 8.83 -16.19 0.53
N ALA A 140 7.92 -16.37 -0.44
CA ALA A 140 6.81 -17.32 -0.38
C ALA A 140 7.29 -18.78 -0.48
#